data_AF-A0A0F9G161-F1
#
_entry.id   AF-A0A0F9G161-F1
#
_cell.length_a   1.000
_cell.length_b   1.000
_cell.length_c   1.000
_cell.angle_alpha   90.00
_cell.angle_beta   90.00
_cell.angle_gamma   90.00
#
_symmetry.space_group_name_H-M   'P 1'
#
loop_
_entity.id
_entity.type
_entity.pdbx_description
1 polymer ?
#
loop_
_entity_poly.entity_id
_entity_poly.type
_entity_poly.pdbx_seq_one_letter_code
_entity_poly.pdbx_strand_id
1 'polypeptide(L)'
;MKNSILKDEIITKELKLMGLLADAELIGGIYNMGFEECLILTNDIWKNNAGGVPKHCFLLATVMEPGKAPINEDDEEIILLRVIGPAQLPTERELITVRSDAMREIITEKGRESAKEPSEIIDILTRNEIQFSGIKAKVLGTIYEEMVNDNRILTFGSDVDNFYSASRYKVYKPYGNTLSMIVSYPEITKQEELKRQECGVIPKRMRIGTVRYSSTLRRSKKIKEKSTNVPVNVNIEDFISMKTAIFGMTRLGKSNTMKIIATAVFQYAIENSVKIGQLIFDPAGEYTYINPQDNTALSQLGYNYVSRFKYGKTEDETDFKPLSLNFFEDSNIEGIWAMIKNHVSKKDAEYFKSFVSADVVGPSEESSNFSEKYRSARRRAALYATLKKAGFKVPNNFKTVIKISKKVLEKINEILEDDSEFKIWGKSNITLDNKNIEKFFDTVADLNKADPNLLKSSTGKSWIDTDLNAILNVYKAPKGRTGFNVLRSLRVFHTPFTKEDYVKNILNELKDG
;
A
#
# COMPACT_ATOMS: atom_id res chain seq x y z
N MET A 1 -39.71 42.77 14.25
CA MET A 1 -39.46 41.99 13.01
C MET A 1 -38.06 42.18 12.45
N LYS A 2 -37.63 43.39 12.04
CA LYS A 2 -36.27 43.59 11.46
C LYS A 2 -35.11 43.10 12.34
N ASN A 3 -35.14 43.33 13.66
CA ASN A 3 -34.09 42.84 14.57
C ASN A 3 -34.07 41.31 14.76
N SER A 4 -35.21 40.62 14.58
CA SER A 4 -35.27 39.15 14.66
C SER A 4 -34.68 38.52 13.41
N ILE A 5 -35.01 39.08 12.23
CA ILE A 5 -34.51 38.60 10.94
C ILE A 5 -32.98 38.78 10.85
N LEU A 6 -32.47 39.93 11.30
CA LEU A 6 -31.02 40.18 11.38
C LEU A 6 -30.31 39.22 12.35
N LYS A 7 -30.93 38.92 13.50
CA LYS A 7 -30.39 37.96 14.48
C LYS A 7 -30.34 36.55 13.90
N ASP A 8 -31.42 36.12 13.25
CA ASP A 8 -31.50 34.81 12.61
C ASP A 8 -30.48 34.69 11.46
N GLU A 9 -30.32 35.74 10.65
CA GLU A 9 -29.33 35.76 9.56
C GLU A 9 -27.87 35.70 10.07
N ILE A 10 -27.56 36.32 11.21
CA ILE A 10 -26.21 36.30 11.80
C ILE A 10 -25.91 34.91 12.38
N ILE A 11 -26.82 34.37 13.20
CA ILE A 11 -26.66 33.05 13.84
C ILE A 11 -26.59 31.95 12.78
N THR A 12 -27.42 32.01 11.74
CA THR A 12 -27.40 31.04 10.64
C THR A 12 -26.10 31.10 9.83
N LYS A 13 -25.44 32.26 9.76
CA LYS A 13 -24.13 32.41 9.10
C LYS A 13 -22.95 31.96 9.96
N GLU A 14 -23.08 32.01 11.29
CA GLU A 14 -22.04 31.58 12.22
C GLU A 14 -22.04 30.06 12.46
N LEU A 15 -23.22 29.41 12.39
CA LEU A 15 -23.37 27.95 12.53
C LEU A 15 -22.88 27.21 11.27
N LYS A 16 -21.81 26.44 11.40
CA LYS A 16 -21.32 25.53 10.34
C LYS A 16 -22.29 24.37 10.08
N LEU A 17 -23.08 23.94 11.06
CA LEU A 17 -24.14 22.95 10.92
C LEU A 17 -25.17 23.36 9.87
N MET A 18 -25.47 24.66 9.73
CA MET A 18 -26.38 25.14 8.68
C MET A 18 -25.82 24.92 7.28
N GLY A 19 -24.49 24.91 7.13
CA GLY A 19 -23.82 24.52 5.89
C GLY A 19 -24.10 23.06 5.49
N LEU A 20 -24.39 22.18 6.46
CA LEU A 20 -24.81 20.80 6.19
C LEU A 20 -26.28 20.68 5.77
N LEU A 21 -27.07 21.76 5.79
CA LEU A 21 -28.45 21.77 5.30
C LEU A 21 -28.62 22.58 4.01
N ALA A 22 -27.59 23.34 3.61
CA ALA A 22 -27.64 24.23 2.44
C ALA A 22 -27.92 23.49 1.12
N ASP A 23 -27.23 22.38 0.87
CA ASP A 23 -27.38 21.56 -0.34
C ASP A 23 -28.13 20.25 -0.04
N ALA A 24 -29.21 20.31 0.76
CA ALA A 24 -29.96 19.14 1.16
C ALA A 24 -31.44 19.21 0.74
N GLU A 25 -32.00 18.09 0.27
CA GLU A 25 -33.41 18.01 -0.16
C GLU A 25 -34.24 17.26 0.86
N LEU A 26 -35.40 17.80 1.25
CA LEU A 26 -36.33 17.11 2.14
C LEU A 26 -36.84 15.83 1.47
N ILE A 27 -36.70 14.70 2.17
CA ILE A 27 -37.20 13.40 1.69
C ILE A 27 -38.29 12.79 2.58
N GLY A 28 -38.52 13.32 3.78
CA GLY A 28 -39.50 12.75 4.70
C GLY A 28 -39.29 13.16 6.15
N GLY A 29 -39.89 12.38 7.06
CA GLY A 29 -39.75 12.56 8.50
C GLY A 29 -39.64 11.22 9.22
N ILE A 30 -39.01 11.20 10.39
CA ILE A 30 -38.89 9.99 11.19
C ILE A 30 -40.22 9.71 11.90
N TYR A 31 -40.71 8.47 11.84
CA TYR A 31 -41.90 8.05 12.61
C TYR A 31 -41.57 7.05 13.71
N ASN A 32 -40.39 6.43 13.67
CA ASN A 32 -39.88 5.58 14.73
C ASN A 32 -38.34 5.66 14.75
N MET A 33 -37.74 5.74 15.93
CA MET A 33 -36.30 5.89 16.11
C MET A 33 -35.82 5.08 17.31
N GLY A 34 -34.65 4.46 17.16
CA GLY A 34 -33.82 3.96 18.25
C GLY A 34 -32.36 4.35 18.02
N PHE A 35 -31.47 3.87 18.88
CA PHE A 35 -30.03 4.19 18.83
C PHE A 35 -29.31 3.63 17.60
N GLU A 36 -29.75 2.50 17.05
CA GLU A 36 -29.08 1.86 15.90
C GLU A 36 -29.79 2.12 14.57
N GLU A 37 -31.11 2.27 14.59
CA GLU A 37 -31.94 2.29 13.39
C GLU A 37 -33.13 3.23 13.56
N CYS A 38 -33.59 3.81 12.45
CA CYS A 38 -34.81 4.60 12.38
C CYS A 38 -35.64 4.24 11.15
N LEU A 39 -36.94 4.52 11.25
CA LEU A 39 -37.92 4.34 10.20
C LEU A 39 -38.43 5.71 9.74
N ILE A 40 -38.35 5.94 8.44
CA ILE A 40 -38.60 7.22 7.79
C ILE A 40 -39.84 7.09 6.93
N LEU A 41 -40.80 7.99 7.15
CA LEU A 41 -41.98 8.15 6.31
C LEU A 41 -41.59 9.03 5.13
N THR A 42 -41.79 8.54 3.91
CA THR A 42 -41.53 9.27 2.67
C THR A 42 -42.68 9.08 1.68
N ASN A 43 -42.68 9.81 0.57
CA ASN A 43 -43.61 9.62 -0.53
C ASN A 43 -42.88 9.67 -1.88
N ASP A 44 -43.59 9.30 -2.94
CA ASP A 44 -43.02 9.24 -4.30
C ASP A 44 -42.58 10.61 -4.84
N ILE A 45 -43.28 11.70 -4.47
CA ILE A 45 -42.94 13.06 -4.90
C ILE A 45 -41.60 13.49 -4.30
N TRP A 46 -41.41 13.32 -2.99
CA TRP A 46 -40.16 13.66 -2.31
C TRP A 46 -38.99 12.81 -2.83
N LYS A 47 -39.21 11.50 -3.03
CA LYS A 47 -38.20 10.63 -3.66
C LYS A 47 -37.85 11.09 -5.07
N ASN A 48 -38.84 11.53 -5.86
CA ASN A 48 -38.59 12.00 -7.23
C ASN A 48 -37.82 13.33 -7.24
N ASN A 49 -38.19 14.29 -6.40
CA ASN A 49 -37.51 15.59 -6.25
C ASN A 49 -36.06 15.44 -5.74
N ALA A 50 -35.81 14.40 -4.93
CA ALA A 50 -34.48 14.02 -4.50
C ALA A 50 -33.72 13.14 -5.52
N GLY A 51 -34.27 12.86 -6.70
CA GLY A 51 -33.59 12.03 -7.71
C GLY A 51 -33.41 10.58 -7.28
N GLY A 52 -34.31 10.10 -6.43
CA GLY A 52 -34.34 8.77 -5.82
C GLY A 52 -33.50 8.65 -4.55
N VAL A 53 -33.79 7.63 -3.75
CA VAL A 53 -33.07 7.32 -2.50
C VAL A 53 -32.42 5.94 -2.68
N PRO A 54 -31.17 5.87 -3.18
CA PRO A 54 -30.50 4.60 -3.40
C PRO A 54 -30.08 3.95 -2.06
N LYS A 55 -29.94 2.62 -2.07
CA LYS A 55 -29.41 1.88 -0.92
C LYS A 55 -28.03 2.43 -0.54
N HIS A 56 -27.75 2.49 0.75
CA HIS A 56 -26.50 3.00 1.33
C HIS A 56 -26.23 4.50 1.13
N CYS A 57 -27.19 5.28 0.60
CA CYS A 57 -26.99 6.73 0.60
C CYS A 57 -27.03 7.30 2.02
N PHE A 58 -26.30 8.39 2.21
CA PHE A 58 -26.38 9.17 3.43
C PHE A 58 -27.68 9.98 3.45
N LEU A 59 -28.24 10.15 4.64
CA LEU A 59 -29.35 11.05 4.93
C LEU A 59 -29.01 11.82 6.22
N LEU A 60 -29.60 12.99 6.38
CA LEU A 60 -29.44 13.85 7.54
C LEU A 60 -30.78 13.97 8.24
N ALA A 61 -30.83 13.66 9.53
CA ALA A 61 -32.02 13.89 10.35
C ALA A 61 -31.75 15.00 11.35
N THR A 62 -32.62 16.00 11.38
CA THR A 62 -32.49 17.14 12.29
C THR A 62 -33.85 17.73 12.62
N VAL A 63 -33.93 18.39 13.76
CA VAL A 63 -35.07 19.22 14.17
C VAL A 63 -34.95 20.63 13.60
N MET A 64 -33.73 21.05 13.22
CA MET A 64 -33.43 22.36 12.66
C MET A 64 -34.14 22.54 11.31
N GLU A 65 -34.59 23.76 11.04
CA GLU A 65 -35.14 24.12 9.74
C GLU A 65 -34.09 24.84 8.89
N PRO A 66 -33.89 24.46 7.61
CA PRO A 66 -32.96 25.17 6.74
C PRO A 66 -33.26 26.67 6.68
N GLY A 67 -32.26 27.49 6.97
CA GLY A 67 -32.36 28.96 6.93
C GLY A 67 -33.04 29.62 8.13
N LYS A 68 -33.31 28.88 9.21
CA LYS A 68 -33.82 29.44 10.47
C LYS A 68 -32.87 29.09 11.62
N ALA A 69 -32.65 30.05 12.52
CA ALA A 69 -31.89 29.79 13.73
C ALA A 69 -32.59 28.70 14.58
N PRO A 70 -31.82 27.81 15.23
CA PRO A 70 -32.37 26.82 16.14
C PRO A 70 -33.10 27.52 17.30
N ILE A 71 -34.18 26.89 17.78
CA ILE A 71 -35.00 27.45 18.86
C ILE A 71 -34.36 27.16 20.23
N ASN A 72 -33.76 25.97 20.38
CA ASN A 72 -33.01 25.56 21.57
C ASN A 72 -31.60 25.14 21.17
N GLU A 73 -30.62 25.34 22.07
CA GLU A 73 -29.24 24.90 21.89
C GLU A 73 -29.15 23.36 21.77
N ASP A 74 -30.00 22.62 22.49
CA ASP A 74 -30.09 21.15 22.37
C ASP A 74 -30.56 20.66 20.99
N ASP A 75 -31.11 21.54 20.14
CA ASP A 75 -31.51 21.20 18.78
C ASP A 75 -30.33 21.40 17.77
N GLU A 76 -29.14 21.87 18.21
CA GLU A 76 -27.93 22.10 17.40
C GLU A 76 -27.17 20.80 17.06
N GLU A 77 -27.88 19.82 16.52
CA GLU A 77 -27.30 18.54 16.09
C GLU A 77 -27.93 18.02 14.80
N ILE A 78 -27.14 17.22 14.07
CA ILE A 78 -27.59 16.51 12.88
C ILE A 78 -27.20 15.05 13.00
N ILE A 79 -28.21 14.18 13.01
CA ILE A 79 -28.00 12.74 13.04
C ILE A 79 -27.71 12.25 11.62
N LEU A 80 -26.55 11.62 11.44
CA LEU A 80 -26.14 11.03 10.17
C LEU A 80 -26.71 9.63 10.04
N LEU A 81 -27.45 9.40 8.95
CA LEU A 81 -28.14 8.15 8.67
C LEU A 81 -27.61 7.49 7.39
N ARG A 82 -27.73 6.18 7.29
CA ARG A 82 -27.44 5.40 6.07
C ARG A 82 -28.60 4.50 5.70
N VAL A 83 -29.11 4.63 4.47
CA VAL A 83 -30.25 3.83 3.99
C VAL A 83 -29.90 2.34 3.94
N ILE A 84 -30.73 1.51 4.58
CA ILE A 84 -30.62 0.04 4.55
C ILE A 84 -31.56 -0.53 3.48
N GLY A 85 -32.81 -0.07 3.43
CA GLY A 85 -33.83 -0.66 2.58
C GLY A 85 -35.23 -0.11 2.87
N PRO A 86 -36.30 -0.76 2.36
CA PRO A 86 -37.67 -0.39 2.67
C PRO A 86 -38.03 -0.72 4.14
N ALA A 87 -38.97 0.02 4.70
CA ALA A 87 -39.60 -0.24 5.99
C ALA A 87 -41.12 -0.41 5.82
N GLN A 88 -41.73 -1.17 6.72
CA GLN A 88 -43.19 -1.29 6.78
C GLN A 88 -43.77 -0.08 7.50
N LEU A 89 -44.77 0.55 6.90
CA LEU A 89 -45.60 1.54 7.59
C LEU A 89 -46.53 0.85 8.59
N PRO A 90 -46.99 1.58 9.64
CA PRO A 90 -47.99 1.04 10.56
C PRO A 90 -49.27 0.55 9.85
N THR A 91 -49.66 1.21 8.76
CA THR A 91 -50.83 0.88 7.93
C THR A 91 -50.50 0.10 6.66
N GLU A 92 -49.31 -0.52 6.56
CA GLU A 92 -48.82 -1.13 5.30
C GLU A 92 -49.78 -2.20 4.73
N ARG A 93 -50.44 -2.98 5.60
CA ARG A 93 -51.39 -4.01 5.16
C ARG A 93 -52.58 -3.42 4.41
N GLU A 94 -53.14 -2.32 4.92
CA GLU A 94 -54.26 -1.62 4.30
C GLU A 94 -53.80 -0.98 2.97
N LEU A 95 -52.65 -0.31 2.97
CA LEU A 95 -52.07 0.29 1.77
C LEU A 95 -51.78 -0.74 0.67
N ILE A 96 -51.30 -1.94 1.02
CA ILE A 96 -51.07 -3.03 0.05
C ILE A 96 -52.39 -3.48 -0.58
N THR A 97 -53.45 -3.67 0.21
CA THR A 97 -54.77 -4.03 -0.30
C THR A 97 -55.29 -2.97 -1.26
N VAL A 98 -55.24 -1.70 -0.85
CA VAL A 98 -55.69 -0.56 -1.69
C VAL A 98 -54.85 -0.47 -2.98
N ARG A 99 -53.53 -0.64 -2.93
CA ARG A 99 -52.65 -0.70 -4.11
C ARG A 99 -53.02 -1.85 -5.05
N SER A 100 -53.32 -3.02 -4.48
CA SER A 100 -53.73 -4.22 -5.24
C SER A 100 -55.04 -3.99 -5.97
N ASP A 101 -56.04 -3.42 -5.29
CA ASP A 101 -57.36 -3.14 -5.87
C ASP A 101 -57.27 -2.05 -6.95
N ALA A 102 -56.54 -0.97 -6.66
CA ALA A 102 -56.26 0.08 -7.63
C ALA A 102 -55.56 -0.45 -8.90
N MET A 103 -54.55 -1.33 -8.74
CA MET A 103 -53.87 -1.94 -9.87
C MET A 103 -54.81 -2.86 -10.66
N ARG A 104 -55.67 -3.62 -9.97
CA ARG A 104 -56.67 -4.49 -10.61
C ARG A 104 -57.62 -3.67 -11.48
N GLU A 105 -58.08 -2.53 -10.98
CA GLU A 105 -58.96 -1.63 -11.73
C GLU A 105 -58.27 -1.11 -12.99
N ILE A 106 -57.02 -0.63 -12.88
CA ILE A 106 -56.22 -0.13 -14.01
C ILE A 106 -56.01 -1.21 -15.10
N ILE A 107 -55.79 -2.47 -14.73
CA ILE A 107 -55.50 -3.54 -15.71
C ILE A 107 -56.75 -4.14 -16.36
N THR A 108 -57.93 -4.00 -15.74
CA THR A 108 -59.18 -4.54 -16.29
C THR A 108 -59.62 -3.76 -17.53
N GLU A 109 -60.28 -4.44 -18.47
CA GLU A 109 -60.76 -3.85 -19.73
C GLU A 109 -61.64 -2.62 -19.50
N LYS A 110 -62.54 -2.66 -18.51
CA LYS A 110 -63.37 -1.52 -18.11
C LYS A 110 -62.55 -0.31 -17.66
N GLY A 111 -61.47 -0.51 -16.90
CA GLY A 111 -60.58 0.58 -16.47
C GLY A 111 -59.79 1.19 -17.64
N ARG A 112 -59.36 0.37 -18.61
CA ARG A 112 -58.65 0.83 -19.82
C ARG A 112 -59.54 1.59 -20.80
N GLU A 113 -60.82 1.26 -20.87
CA GLU A 113 -61.80 1.94 -21.72
C GLU A 113 -62.34 3.24 -21.11
N SER A 114 -62.38 3.35 -19.77
CA SER A 114 -63.01 4.47 -19.05
C SER A 114 -62.10 5.68 -18.83
N ALA A 115 -60.78 5.54 -19.01
CA ALA A 115 -59.81 6.57 -18.65
C ALA A 115 -58.72 6.69 -19.73
N LYS A 116 -58.40 7.93 -20.14
CA LYS A 116 -57.30 8.20 -21.08
C LYS A 116 -55.94 8.11 -20.38
N GLU A 117 -55.93 8.34 -19.07
CA GLU A 117 -54.74 8.29 -18.22
C GLU A 117 -55.02 7.40 -16.98
N PRO A 118 -54.07 6.57 -16.52
CA PRO A 118 -54.23 5.76 -15.29
C PRO A 118 -54.54 6.57 -14.03
N SER A 119 -54.27 7.88 -14.05
CA SER A 119 -54.57 8.83 -13.00
C SER A 119 -56.05 9.27 -12.95
N GLU A 120 -56.89 8.89 -13.91
CA GLU A 120 -58.33 9.21 -13.88
C GLU A 120 -59.17 8.10 -13.20
N ILE A 121 -58.57 6.93 -12.99
CA ILE A 121 -59.22 5.73 -12.43
C ILE A 121 -59.30 5.77 -10.90
N ILE A 122 -58.28 6.33 -10.25
CA ILE A 122 -58.17 6.38 -8.78
C ILE A 122 -58.47 7.80 -8.31
N ASP A 123 -59.28 7.98 -7.27
CA ASP A 123 -59.54 9.30 -6.71
C ASP A 123 -58.26 9.97 -6.12
N ILE A 124 -58.30 11.29 -5.94
CA ILE A 124 -57.14 12.09 -5.54
C ILE A 124 -56.65 11.75 -4.12
N LEU A 125 -57.57 11.50 -3.18
CA LEU A 125 -57.23 11.20 -1.78
C LEU A 125 -56.55 9.85 -1.68
N THR A 126 -57.12 8.83 -2.30
CA THR A 126 -56.58 7.47 -2.38
C THR A 126 -55.21 7.48 -3.05
N ARG A 127 -55.01 8.28 -4.10
CA ARG A 127 -53.71 8.43 -4.75
C ARG A 127 -52.64 9.02 -3.83
N ASN A 128 -53.00 10.02 -3.04
CA ASN A 128 -52.07 10.64 -2.09
C ASN A 128 -51.67 9.66 -0.98
N GLU A 129 -52.62 8.90 -0.45
CA GLU A 129 -52.36 7.90 0.60
C GLU A 129 -51.48 6.73 0.10
N ILE A 130 -51.76 6.21 -1.11
CA ILE A 130 -50.99 5.10 -1.70
C ILE A 130 -49.50 5.46 -1.92
N GLN A 131 -49.18 6.74 -2.11
CA GLN A 131 -47.80 7.20 -2.40
C GLN A 131 -46.86 7.10 -1.19
N PHE A 132 -47.38 7.01 0.03
CA PHE A 132 -46.56 6.93 1.22
C PHE A 132 -45.85 5.57 1.32
N SER A 133 -44.58 5.60 1.71
CA SER A 133 -43.75 4.41 1.88
C SER A 133 -42.76 4.60 3.01
N GLY A 134 -42.31 3.50 3.61
CA GLY A 134 -41.29 3.51 4.65
C GLY A 134 -39.89 3.27 4.10
N ILE A 135 -38.90 3.97 4.65
CA ILE A 135 -37.47 3.69 4.46
C ILE A 135 -36.85 3.36 5.81
N LYS A 136 -36.11 2.25 5.86
CA LYS A 136 -35.28 1.87 7.00
C LYS A 136 -33.88 2.44 6.83
N ALA A 137 -33.38 3.15 7.83
CA ALA A 137 -32.02 3.68 7.85
C ALA A 137 -31.28 3.31 9.14
N LYS A 138 -29.97 3.04 9.00
CA LYS A 138 -29.05 2.86 10.12
C LYS A 138 -28.63 4.23 10.64
N VAL A 139 -28.60 4.40 11.95
CA VAL A 139 -27.96 5.54 12.61
C VAL A 139 -26.45 5.31 12.60
N LEU A 140 -25.70 6.26 12.03
CA LEU A 140 -24.23 6.21 12.01
C LEU A 140 -23.61 6.98 13.18
N GLY A 141 -24.29 8.02 13.65
CA GLY A 141 -23.81 8.89 14.72
C GLY A 141 -24.35 10.31 14.58
N THR A 142 -23.86 11.21 15.43
CA THR A 142 -24.31 12.61 15.50
C THR A 142 -23.20 13.57 15.08
N ILE A 143 -23.53 14.52 14.23
CA ILE A 143 -22.68 15.67 13.87
C ILE A 143 -23.14 16.86 14.71
N TYR A 144 -22.19 17.49 15.42
CA TYR A 144 -22.41 18.66 16.26
C TYR A 144 -21.20 19.61 16.14
N GLU A 145 -21.28 20.78 16.77
CA GLU A 145 -20.19 21.74 16.78
C GLU A 145 -19.41 21.71 18.09
N GLU A 146 -18.08 21.76 17.98
CA GLU A 146 -17.18 22.00 19.11
C GLU A 146 -16.48 23.36 18.92
N MET A 147 -16.35 24.11 20.01
CA MET A 147 -15.60 25.37 20.04
C MET A 147 -14.12 25.08 20.29
N VAL A 148 -13.25 25.53 19.38
CA VAL A 148 -11.80 25.52 19.55
C VAL A 148 -11.31 26.97 19.55
N ASN A 149 -11.04 27.48 20.75
CA ASN A 149 -10.88 28.91 21.02
C ASN A 149 -12.13 29.67 20.49
N ASP A 150 -11.97 30.56 19.52
CA ASP A 150 -13.08 31.36 18.95
C ASP A 150 -13.67 30.76 17.65
N ASN A 151 -13.21 29.58 17.21
CA ASN A 151 -13.66 28.95 15.97
C ASN A 151 -14.51 27.69 16.23
N ARG A 152 -15.70 27.65 15.61
CA ARG A 152 -16.56 26.46 15.54
C ARG A 152 -15.97 25.44 14.56
N ILE A 153 -15.83 24.19 14.96
CA ILE A 153 -15.48 23.08 14.09
C ILE A 153 -16.58 22.02 14.13
N LEU A 154 -16.79 21.34 13.01
CA LEU A 154 -17.72 20.20 12.96
C LEU A 154 -17.03 18.99 13.58
N THR A 155 -17.73 18.33 14.49
CA THR A 155 -17.30 17.11 15.18
C THR A 155 -18.34 16.01 14.96
N PHE A 156 -17.90 14.76 14.90
CA PHE A 156 -18.74 13.58 14.73
C PHE A 156 -18.56 12.62 15.90
N GLY A 157 -19.66 12.31 16.59
CA GLY A 157 -19.77 11.19 17.52
C GLY A 157 -20.28 9.94 16.80
N SER A 158 -19.73 8.76 17.10
CA SER A 158 -20.09 7.50 16.45
C SER A 158 -21.38 6.85 16.97
N ASP A 159 -22.08 7.54 17.86
CA ASP A 159 -23.30 7.16 18.54
C ASP A 159 -24.25 8.36 18.60
N VAL A 160 -25.43 8.13 19.19
CA VAL A 160 -26.41 9.16 19.49
C VAL A 160 -26.56 9.19 21.00
N ASP A 161 -26.23 10.33 21.61
CA ASP A 161 -26.33 10.52 23.05
C ASP A 161 -27.79 10.52 23.52
N ASN A 162 -28.65 11.25 22.80
CA ASN A 162 -30.09 11.31 23.06
C ASN A 162 -30.87 11.49 21.74
N PHE A 163 -32.13 11.05 21.71
CA PHE A 163 -33.05 11.40 20.63
C PHE A 163 -34.43 11.75 21.18
N TYR A 164 -35.02 12.81 20.63
CA TYR A 164 -36.35 13.27 21.00
C TYR A 164 -37.45 12.47 20.27
N SER A 165 -38.72 12.79 20.54
CA SER A 165 -39.85 12.18 19.84
C SER A 165 -39.62 12.15 18.32
N ALA A 166 -39.68 10.95 17.74
CA ALA A 166 -39.40 10.68 16.33
C ALA A 166 -40.06 11.70 15.37
N SER A 167 -41.29 12.11 15.70
CA SER A 167 -42.10 13.06 14.92
C SER A 167 -41.49 14.47 14.73
N ARG A 168 -40.44 14.83 15.48
CA ARG A 168 -39.75 16.13 15.35
C ARG A 168 -38.70 16.15 14.25
N TYR A 169 -38.17 15.00 13.85
CA TYR A 169 -37.02 14.95 12.94
C TYR A 169 -37.47 14.94 11.48
N LYS A 170 -37.06 15.97 10.74
CA LYS A 170 -37.14 16.01 9.28
C LYS A 170 -35.88 15.36 8.71
N VAL A 171 -36.07 14.62 7.62
CA VAL A 171 -35.00 13.86 6.98
C VAL A 171 -34.69 14.46 5.61
N TYR A 172 -33.43 14.77 5.41
CA TYR A 172 -32.91 15.38 4.20
C TYR A 172 -31.88 14.48 3.53
N LYS A 173 -31.81 14.54 2.20
CA LYS A 173 -30.76 13.90 1.42
C LYS A 173 -29.72 14.95 1.01
N PRO A 174 -28.43 14.77 1.34
CA PRO A 174 -27.38 15.73 1.02
C PRO A 174 -26.85 15.59 -0.43
N TYR A 175 -26.44 16.72 -1.00
CA TYR A 175 -25.78 16.85 -2.31
C TYR A 175 -24.60 17.83 -2.23
N GLY A 176 -23.88 18.01 -3.33
CA GLY A 176 -22.98 19.16 -3.50
C GLY A 176 -21.97 19.32 -2.36
N ASN A 177 -21.88 20.52 -1.80
CA ASN A 177 -20.93 20.82 -0.75
C ASN A 177 -21.27 20.06 0.54
N THR A 178 -22.54 20.01 0.93
CA THR A 178 -23.01 19.26 2.10
C THR A 178 -22.55 17.80 2.06
N LEU A 179 -22.76 17.10 0.93
CA LEU A 179 -22.33 15.71 0.81
C LEU A 179 -20.80 15.60 0.86
N SER A 180 -20.08 16.53 0.22
CA SER A 180 -18.62 16.58 0.25
C SER A 180 -18.07 16.73 1.67
N MET A 181 -18.68 17.58 2.50
CA MET A 181 -18.32 17.78 3.91
C MET A 181 -18.47 16.49 4.72
N ILE A 182 -19.57 15.74 4.50
CA ILE A 182 -19.83 14.47 5.19
C ILE A 182 -18.79 13.41 4.79
N VAL A 183 -18.54 13.24 3.49
CA VAL A 183 -17.66 12.15 3.02
C VAL A 183 -16.17 12.46 3.16
N SER A 184 -15.82 13.73 3.30
CA SER A 184 -14.44 14.20 3.51
C SER A 184 -14.18 14.58 4.97
N TYR A 185 -15.07 14.22 5.89
CA TYR A 185 -14.90 14.48 7.32
C TYR A 185 -13.69 13.69 7.87
N PRO A 186 -12.88 14.30 8.77
CA PRO A 186 -12.97 15.68 9.24
C PRO A 186 -12.37 16.69 8.25
N GLU A 187 -13.04 17.83 8.08
CA GLU A 187 -12.49 18.95 7.31
C GLU A 187 -11.23 19.49 7.99
N ILE A 188 -11.29 19.67 9.32
CA ILE A 188 -10.18 20.04 10.17
C ILE A 188 -10.36 19.37 11.54
N THR A 189 -9.31 18.80 12.10
CA THR A 189 -9.32 18.26 13.47
C THR A 189 -9.03 19.36 14.48
N LYS A 190 -9.40 19.15 15.75
CA LYS A 190 -9.09 20.06 16.85
C LYS A 190 -7.59 20.40 16.94
N GLN A 191 -6.72 19.41 16.74
CA GLN A 191 -5.28 19.61 16.78
C GLN A 191 -4.76 20.43 15.59
N GLU A 192 -5.30 20.19 14.39
CA GLU A 192 -4.97 20.98 13.20
C GLU A 192 -5.48 22.42 13.31
N GLU A 193 -6.66 22.64 13.90
CA GLU A 193 -7.20 23.98 14.13
C GLU A 193 -6.33 24.78 15.11
N LEU A 194 -5.87 24.16 16.19
CA LEU A 194 -4.92 24.79 17.12
C LEU A 194 -3.61 25.16 16.42
N LYS A 195 -3.02 24.22 15.66
CA LYS A 195 -1.79 24.48 14.88
C LYS A 195 -1.98 25.58 13.84
N ARG A 196 -3.17 25.67 13.22
CA ARG A 196 -3.52 26.72 12.26
C ARG A 196 -3.52 28.10 12.93
N GLN A 197 -4.06 28.20 14.14
CA GLN A 197 -4.09 29.46 14.89
C GLN A 197 -2.71 29.86 15.42
N GLU A 198 -1.90 28.90 15.88
CA GLU A 198 -0.56 29.16 16.42
C GLU A 198 0.47 29.49 15.32
N CYS A 199 0.48 28.72 14.23
CA CYS A 199 1.55 28.73 13.24
C CYS A 199 1.07 29.00 11.80
N GLY A 200 -0.23 29.22 11.58
CA GLY A 200 -0.80 29.48 10.25
C GLY A 200 -0.84 28.26 9.32
N VAL A 201 -0.56 27.05 9.82
CA VAL A 201 -0.49 25.84 8.99
C VAL A 201 -1.90 25.33 8.68
N ILE A 202 -2.26 25.32 7.40
CA ILE A 202 -3.54 24.79 6.93
C ILE A 202 -3.34 23.32 6.53
N PRO A 203 -4.13 22.39 7.08
CA PRO A 203 -3.97 20.99 6.75
C PRO A 203 -4.39 20.73 5.30
N LYS A 204 -3.53 20.05 4.55
CA LYS A 204 -3.81 19.76 3.13
C LYS A 204 -4.69 18.53 3.01
N ARG A 205 -5.75 18.69 2.24
CA ARG A 205 -6.67 17.61 1.89
C ARG A 205 -6.46 17.21 0.45
N MET A 206 -6.70 15.94 0.18
CA MET A 206 -6.42 15.36 -1.11
C MET A 206 -7.55 14.49 -1.58
N ARG A 207 -7.90 14.67 -2.84
CA ARG A 207 -8.94 13.90 -3.49
C ARG A 207 -8.45 12.48 -3.84
N ILE A 208 -9.10 11.48 -3.27
CA ILE A 208 -8.87 10.06 -3.63
C ILE A 208 -9.91 9.52 -4.61
N GLY A 209 -11.05 10.20 -4.78
CA GLY A 209 -12.10 9.75 -5.66
C GLY A 209 -13.35 10.61 -5.62
N THR A 210 -14.48 10.01 -5.97
CA THR A 210 -15.81 10.62 -5.83
C THR A 210 -16.83 9.64 -5.31
N VAL A 211 -17.89 10.16 -4.72
CA VAL A 211 -18.99 9.35 -4.20
C VAL A 211 -19.80 8.75 -5.34
N ARG A 212 -20.10 7.45 -5.20
CA ARG A 212 -21.04 6.75 -6.08
C ARG A 212 -21.93 5.82 -5.26
N TYR A 213 -23.19 6.22 -5.06
CA TYR A 213 -24.16 5.39 -4.33
C TYR A 213 -24.68 4.18 -5.11
N SER A 214 -24.73 4.25 -6.44
CA SER A 214 -25.26 3.16 -7.26
C SER A 214 -24.51 3.07 -8.59
N SER A 215 -24.45 1.86 -9.14
CA SER A 215 -24.02 1.64 -10.51
C SER A 215 -24.96 2.32 -11.52
N THR A 216 -26.26 2.34 -11.21
CA THR A 216 -27.32 2.93 -12.04
C THR A 216 -27.48 4.42 -11.74
N LEU A 217 -27.15 5.26 -12.73
CA LEU A 217 -27.15 6.73 -12.60
C LEU A 217 -28.34 7.42 -13.29
N ARG A 218 -29.37 6.67 -13.71
CA ARG A 218 -30.50 7.21 -14.50
C ARG A 218 -31.22 8.37 -13.81
N ARG A 219 -31.50 8.25 -12.50
CA ARG A 219 -32.25 9.26 -11.75
C ARG A 219 -31.36 10.42 -11.31
N SER A 220 -30.12 10.15 -10.86
CA SER A 220 -29.17 11.20 -10.49
C SER A 220 -28.78 12.09 -11.66
N LYS A 221 -28.69 11.56 -12.89
CA LYS A 221 -28.42 12.37 -14.09
C LYS A 221 -29.56 13.31 -14.51
N LYS A 222 -30.80 13.05 -14.08
CA LYS A 222 -31.94 13.91 -14.42
C LYS A 222 -31.92 15.24 -13.66
N ILE A 223 -31.34 15.25 -12.46
CA ILE A 223 -31.28 16.44 -11.61
C ILE A 223 -29.89 17.06 -11.73
N LYS A 224 -29.68 17.84 -12.80
CA LYS A 224 -28.38 18.46 -13.10
C LYS A 224 -27.90 19.41 -12.00
N GLU A 225 -28.83 20.06 -11.31
CA GLU A 225 -28.57 21.02 -10.24
C GLU A 225 -28.12 20.35 -8.93
N LYS A 226 -28.42 19.06 -8.73
CA LYS A 226 -28.15 18.33 -7.47
C LYS A 226 -27.21 17.14 -7.72
N SER A 227 -25.91 17.41 -7.75
CA SER A 227 -24.89 16.40 -8.00
C SER A 227 -24.56 15.58 -6.75
N THR A 228 -24.60 14.25 -6.87
CA THR A 228 -24.01 13.33 -5.88
C THR A 228 -22.56 12.96 -6.24
N ASN A 229 -22.04 13.43 -7.37
CA ASN A 229 -20.66 13.19 -7.80
C ASN A 229 -19.75 14.23 -7.16
N VAL A 230 -19.49 14.05 -5.86
CA VAL A 230 -18.69 14.97 -5.04
C VAL A 230 -17.32 14.35 -4.75
N PRO A 231 -16.26 15.15 -4.64
CA PRO A 231 -14.94 14.65 -4.28
C PRO A 231 -14.94 14.04 -2.88
N VAL A 232 -14.16 12.98 -2.70
CA VAL A 232 -13.80 12.46 -1.37
C VAL A 232 -12.39 12.90 -1.10
N ASN A 233 -12.22 13.78 -0.11
CA ASN A 233 -10.92 14.26 0.31
C ASN A 233 -10.50 13.64 1.63
N VAL A 234 -9.22 13.35 1.76
CA VAL A 234 -8.60 12.74 2.95
C VAL A 234 -7.36 13.52 3.34
N ASN A 235 -6.94 13.39 4.60
CA ASN A 235 -5.68 13.97 5.05
C ASN A 235 -4.51 13.16 4.50
N ILE A 236 -3.55 13.83 3.86
CA ILE A 236 -2.37 13.16 3.31
C ILE A 236 -1.38 12.75 4.39
N GLU A 237 -1.34 13.49 5.51
CA GLU A 237 -0.47 13.16 6.64
C GLU A 237 -0.82 11.82 7.28
N ASP A 238 -2.08 11.38 7.19
CA ASP A 238 -2.50 10.06 7.69
C ASP A 238 -1.82 8.93 6.89
N PHE A 239 -1.64 9.08 5.57
CA PHE A 239 -0.95 8.08 4.76
C PHE A 239 0.57 8.07 4.97
N ILE A 240 1.14 9.20 5.41
CA ILE A 240 2.57 9.35 5.68
C ILE A 240 2.90 8.82 7.08
N SER A 241 2.08 9.17 8.08
CA SER A 241 2.37 8.93 9.49
C SER A 241 1.77 7.63 10.03
N MET A 242 0.70 7.12 9.41
CA MET A 242 -0.02 5.93 9.88
C MET A 242 0.17 4.73 8.95
N LYS A 243 0.05 3.53 9.53
CA LYS A 243 0.05 2.29 8.75
C LYS A 243 -1.29 2.14 8.03
N THR A 244 -1.26 2.21 6.71
CA THR A 244 -2.44 2.04 5.85
C THR A 244 -2.48 0.63 5.26
N ALA A 245 -3.64 -0.03 5.29
CA ALA A 245 -3.86 -1.32 4.64
C ALA A 245 -4.95 -1.21 3.57
N ILE A 246 -4.65 -1.67 2.34
CA ILE A 246 -5.60 -1.65 1.22
C ILE A 246 -6.03 -3.09 0.91
N PHE A 247 -7.29 -3.41 1.22
CA PHE A 247 -7.90 -4.70 0.93
C PHE A 247 -8.78 -4.65 -0.31
N GLY A 248 -8.74 -5.71 -1.11
CA GLY A 248 -9.57 -5.86 -2.30
C GLY A 248 -9.18 -7.11 -3.09
N MET A 249 -10.15 -7.73 -3.76
CA MET A 249 -9.87 -8.83 -4.69
C MET A 249 -9.05 -8.33 -5.88
N THR A 250 -8.38 -9.24 -6.58
CA THR A 250 -7.65 -8.91 -7.81
C THR A 250 -8.60 -8.29 -8.84
N ARG A 251 -8.10 -7.31 -9.61
CA ARG A 251 -8.86 -6.55 -10.62
C ARG A 251 -10.00 -5.66 -10.10
N LEU A 252 -10.10 -5.44 -8.79
CA LEU A 252 -11.03 -4.46 -8.19
C LEU A 252 -10.42 -3.07 -7.95
N GLY A 253 -9.22 -2.80 -8.50
CA GLY A 253 -8.62 -1.47 -8.43
C GLY A 253 -7.70 -1.21 -7.23
N LYS A 254 -7.24 -2.24 -6.50
CA LYS A 254 -6.25 -2.10 -5.41
C LYS A 254 -4.97 -1.40 -5.88
N SER A 255 -4.37 -1.87 -6.97
CA SER A 255 -3.12 -1.30 -7.50
C SER A 255 -3.34 0.13 -8.00
N ASN A 256 -4.50 0.43 -8.59
CA ASN A 256 -4.85 1.79 -9.00
C ASN A 256 -5.06 2.73 -7.81
N THR A 257 -5.67 2.24 -6.73
CA THR A 257 -5.79 2.99 -5.47
C THR A 257 -4.41 3.32 -4.90
N MET A 258 -3.48 2.34 -4.91
CA MET A 258 -2.11 2.56 -4.47
C MET A 258 -1.36 3.56 -5.38
N LYS A 259 -1.56 3.52 -6.70
CA LYS A 259 -0.98 4.52 -7.63
C LYS A 259 -1.48 5.93 -7.31
N ILE A 260 -2.79 6.07 -7.04
CA ILE A 260 -3.39 7.35 -6.66
C ILE A 260 -2.72 7.85 -5.38
N ILE A 261 -2.66 7.04 -4.31
CA ILE A 261 -2.06 7.41 -3.02
C ILE A 261 -0.56 7.73 -3.15
N ALA A 262 0.21 6.95 -3.91
CA ALA A 262 1.64 7.20 -4.08
C ALA A 262 1.91 8.51 -4.84
N THR A 263 1.16 8.75 -5.93
CA THR A 263 1.24 9.99 -6.72
C THR A 263 0.85 11.20 -5.89
N ALA A 264 -0.14 11.02 -5.04
CA ALA A 264 -0.63 11.95 -4.08
C ALA A 264 0.44 12.38 -3.05
N VAL A 265 1.07 11.42 -2.37
CA VAL A 265 2.15 11.68 -1.41
C VAL A 265 3.31 12.39 -2.12
N PHE A 266 3.63 11.99 -3.35
CA PHE A 266 4.63 12.66 -4.19
C PHE A 266 4.26 14.13 -4.48
N GLN A 267 3.02 14.39 -4.91
CA GLN A 267 2.56 15.76 -5.15
C GLN A 267 2.64 16.62 -3.88
N TYR A 268 2.24 16.06 -2.74
CA TYR A 268 2.38 16.73 -1.44
C TYR A 268 3.84 17.04 -1.10
N ALA A 269 4.77 16.12 -1.35
CA ALA A 269 6.20 16.33 -1.13
C ALA A 269 6.72 17.54 -1.93
N ILE A 270 6.41 17.60 -3.22
CA ILE A 270 6.83 18.68 -4.13
C ILE A 270 6.21 20.02 -3.74
N GLU A 271 4.89 20.08 -3.56
CA GLU A 271 4.19 21.34 -3.28
C GLU A 271 4.57 21.98 -1.94
N ASN A 272 5.00 21.18 -0.97
CA ASN A 272 5.40 21.67 0.36
C ASN A 272 6.92 21.72 0.54
N SER A 273 7.70 21.34 -0.49
CA SER A 273 9.16 21.23 -0.39
C SER A 273 9.62 20.36 0.78
N VAL A 274 8.89 19.28 1.04
CA VAL A 274 9.23 18.28 2.08
C VAL A 274 9.77 17.02 1.43
N LYS A 275 10.81 16.42 2.03
CA LYS A 275 11.42 15.18 1.53
C LYS A 275 10.64 13.98 2.02
N ILE A 276 10.04 13.21 1.11
CA ILE A 276 9.28 12.00 1.43
C ILE A 276 9.69 10.87 0.49
N GLY A 277 10.55 9.97 0.97
CA GLY A 277 10.94 8.76 0.26
C GLY A 277 9.84 7.71 0.25
N GLN A 278 9.51 7.20 -0.94
CA GLN A 278 8.55 6.10 -1.12
C GLN A 278 9.25 4.86 -1.69
N LEU A 279 9.15 3.73 -0.97
CA LEU A 279 9.67 2.44 -1.41
C LEU A 279 8.52 1.48 -1.75
N ILE A 280 8.43 1.07 -3.02
CA ILE A 280 7.41 0.15 -3.51
C ILE A 280 8.08 -1.15 -3.96
N PHE A 281 7.77 -2.25 -3.29
CA PHE A 281 8.15 -3.59 -3.73
C PHE A 281 7.15 -4.08 -4.78
N ASP A 282 7.59 -4.17 -6.04
CA ASP A 282 6.75 -4.48 -7.18
C ASP A 282 7.13 -5.82 -7.84
N PRO A 283 6.79 -6.97 -7.23
CA PRO A 283 7.15 -8.27 -7.79
C PRO A 283 6.47 -8.58 -9.13
N ALA A 284 5.31 -7.95 -9.40
CA ALA A 284 4.53 -8.16 -10.62
C ALA A 284 4.81 -7.13 -11.72
N GLY A 285 5.51 -6.04 -11.41
CA GLY A 285 5.76 -4.94 -12.34
C GLY A 285 4.55 -4.02 -12.57
N GLU A 286 3.50 -4.09 -11.76
CA GLU A 286 2.22 -3.37 -11.95
C GLU A 286 2.35 -1.85 -11.78
N TYR A 287 3.35 -1.40 -11.03
CA TYR A 287 3.60 0.02 -10.76
C TYR A 287 4.70 0.59 -11.68
N THR A 288 5.65 -0.27 -12.05
CA THR A 288 6.81 0.07 -12.87
C THR A 288 6.44 0.23 -14.34
N TYR A 289 5.65 -0.69 -14.89
CA TYR A 289 5.28 -0.72 -16.30
C TYR A 289 3.90 -0.10 -16.53
N ILE A 290 3.72 0.52 -17.69
CA ILE A 290 2.44 1.11 -18.11
C ILE A 290 1.40 0.00 -18.19
N ASN A 291 0.33 0.13 -17.40
CA ASN A 291 -0.80 -0.78 -17.46
C ASN A 291 -1.61 -0.51 -18.74
N PRO A 292 -1.81 -1.50 -19.64
CA PRO A 292 -2.56 -1.30 -20.89
C PRO A 292 -4.03 -0.91 -20.70
N GLN A 293 -4.63 -1.18 -19.52
CA GLN A 293 -6.04 -0.91 -19.27
C GLN A 293 -6.35 0.57 -19.00
N ASP A 294 -5.42 1.27 -18.34
CA ASP A 294 -5.59 2.66 -17.92
C ASP A 294 -4.44 3.58 -18.40
N ASN A 295 -3.44 3.03 -19.09
CA ASN A 295 -2.25 3.72 -19.59
C ASN A 295 -1.45 4.46 -18.51
N THR A 296 -1.49 3.97 -17.26
CA THR A 296 -0.81 4.59 -16.12
C THR A 296 0.31 3.72 -15.52
N ALA A 297 1.40 4.36 -15.10
CA ALA A 297 2.46 3.80 -14.26
C ALA A 297 3.08 4.89 -13.40
N LEU A 298 3.65 4.51 -12.25
CA LEU A 298 4.38 5.46 -11.40
C LEU A 298 5.68 5.93 -12.07
N SER A 299 6.26 5.12 -12.94
CA SER A 299 7.43 5.49 -13.74
C SER A 299 7.20 6.71 -14.64
N GLN A 300 5.95 7.03 -14.98
CA GLN A 300 5.60 8.21 -15.78
C GLN A 300 5.78 9.53 -15.04
N LEU A 301 5.98 9.52 -13.71
CA LEU A 301 6.35 10.72 -12.95
C LEU A 301 7.71 11.28 -13.37
N GLY A 302 8.57 10.46 -13.99
CA GLY A 302 9.82 10.87 -14.60
C GLY A 302 11.07 10.38 -13.85
N TYR A 303 12.17 10.27 -14.59
CA TYR A 303 13.45 9.72 -14.12
C TYR A 303 14.12 10.52 -13.00
N ASN A 304 13.78 11.80 -12.87
CA ASN A 304 14.29 12.66 -11.80
C ASN A 304 13.66 12.35 -10.44
N TYR A 305 12.50 11.68 -10.42
CA TYR A 305 11.72 11.42 -9.21
C TYR A 305 11.55 9.92 -8.94
N VAL A 306 11.71 9.08 -9.96
CA VAL A 306 11.48 7.64 -9.85
C VAL A 306 12.70 6.86 -10.30
N SER A 307 13.40 6.29 -9.34
CA SER A 307 14.42 5.28 -9.58
C SER A 307 13.79 3.89 -9.64
N ARG A 308 14.06 3.17 -10.74
CA ARG A 308 13.58 1.80 -10.92
C ARG A 308 14.72 0.83 -10.69
N PHE A 309 14.52 -0.13 -9.82
CA PHE A 309 15.52 -1.13 -9.46
C PHE A 309 15.08 -2.52 -9.97
N LYS A 310 15.98 -3.28 -10.60
CA LYS A 310 15.66 -4.58 -11.22
C LYS A 310 16.75 -5.63 -11.01
N TYR A 311 16.34 -6.87 -10.73
CA TYR A 311 17.23 -8.04 -10.72
C TYR A 311 17.65 -8.44 -12.14
N GLY A 312 18.90 -8.83 -12.32
CA GLY A 312 19.39 -9.30 -13.62
C GLY A 312 19.36 -8.26 -14.74
N LYS A 313 19.43 -6.96 -14.39
CA LYS A 313 19.55 -5.86 -15.36
C LYS A 313 20.65 -6.16 -16.39
N THR A 314 20.35 -5.97 -17.68
CA THR A 314 21.34 -6.00 -18.76
C THR A 314 21.96 -4.62 -18.99
N GLU A 315 23.07 -4.56 -19.72
CA GLU A 315 23.77 -3.30 -20.02
C GLU A 315 22.93 -2.33 -20.85
N ASP A 316 22.06 -2.86 -21.72
CA ASP A 316 21.16 -2.07 -22.57
C ASP A 316 20.00 -1.40 -21.81
N GLU A 317 19.71 -1.85 -20.59
CA GLU A 317 18.61 -1.33 -19.76
C GLU A 317 19.06 -0.12 -18.93
N THR A 318 19.37 1.00 -19.59
CA THR A 318 19.87 2.25 -18.95
C THR A 318 18.92 2.80 -17.89
N ASP A 319 17.62 2.64 -18.11
CA ASP A 319 16.49 3.07 -17.27
C ASP A 319 16.40 2.44 -15.88
N PHE A 320 17.08 1.31 -15.66
CA PHE A 320 17.03 0.57 -14.41
C PHE A 320 18.35 0.69 -13.62
N LYS A 321 18.28 0.62 -12.31
CA LYS A 321 19.42 0.40 -11.43
C LYS A 321 19.48 -1.08 -11.04
N PRO A 322 20.67 -1.69 -10.97
CA PRO A 322 20.79 -3.10 -10.66
C PRO A 322 20.45 -3.40 -9.20
N LEU A 323 19.57 -4.38 -8.95
CA LEU A 323 19.40 -5.03 -7.63
C LEU A 323 20.39 -6.18 -7.48
N SER A 324 21.67 -5.90 -7.68
CA SER A 324 22.70 -6.91 -7.60
C SER A 324 23.94 -6.41 -6.86
N LEU A 325 24.62 -7.33 -6.21
CA LEU A 325 25.90 -7.10 -5.55
C LEU A 325 27.02 -7.61 -6.44
N ASN A 326 28.23 -7.10 -6.22
CA ASN A 326 29.41 -7.75 -6.75
C ASN A 326 29.84 -8.88 -5.82
N PHE A 327 29.61 -10.12 -6.26
CA PHE A 327 29.89 -11.34 -5.49
C PHE A 327 31.39 -11.58 -5.27
N PHE A 328 32.24 -10.81 -5.96
CA PHE A 328 33.69 -10.85 -5.84
C PHE A 328 34.25 -9.64 -5.06
N GLU A 329 33.38 -8.82 -4.45
CA GLU A 329 33.78 -7.68 -3.62
C GLU A 329 33.80 -8.06 -2.13
N ASP A 330 34.94 -7.84 -1.49
CA ASP A 330 35.18 -8.25 -0.10
C ASP A 330 34.27 -7.50 0.89
N SER A 331 33.93 -6.24 0.63
CA SER A 331 33.09 -5.42 1.51
C SER A 331 31.65 -5.92 1.63
N ASN A 332 31.19 -6.71 0.66
CA ASN A 332 29.82 -7.21 0.60
C ASN A 332 29.72 -8.68 1.07
N ILE A 333 30.84 -9.28 1.51
CA ILE A 333 30.93 -10.73 1.74
C ILE A 333 29.90 -11.25 2.74
N GLU A 334 29.57 -10.48 3.77
CA GLU A 334 28.61 -10.89 4.80
C GLU A 334 27.21 -11.06 4.22
N GLY A 335 26.74 -10.07 3.45
CA GLY A 335 25.45 -10.11 2.75
C GLY A 335 25.42 -11.21 1.67
N ILE A 336 26.50 -11.34 0.90
CA ILE A 336 26.64 -12.40 -0.11
C ILE A 336 26.58 -13.79 0.55
N TRP A 337 27.29 -13.98 1.66
CA TRP A 337 27.30 -15.26 2.35
C TRP A 337 25.94 -15.58 2.97
N ALA A 338 25.26 -14.61 3.60
CA ALA A 338 23.90 -14.79 4.07
C ALA A 338 22.93 -15.21 2.95
N MET A 339 23.06 -14.60 1.77
CA MET A 339 22.27 -14.95 0.59
C MET A 339 22.54 -16.39 0.11
N ILE A 340 23.82 -16.78 0.03
CA ILE A 340 24.23 -18.13 -0.36
C ILE A 340 23.71 -19.15 0.64
N LYS A 341 23.85 -18.89 1.95
CA LYS A 341 23.32 -19.75 3.02
C LYS A 341 21.83 -19.97 2.86
N ASN A 342 21.04 -18.90 2.76
CA ASN A 342 19.59 -18.98 2.59
C ASN A 342 19.16 -19.76 1.33
N HIS A 343 19.95 -19.70 0.26
CA HIS A 343 19.67 -20.45 -0.96
C HIS A 343 19.99 -21.94 -0.82
N VAL A 344 21.18 -22.25 -0.28
CA VAL A 344 21.71 -23.61 -0.20
C VAL A 344 21.08 -24.41 0.94
N SER A 345 20.70 -23.77 2.05
CA SER A 345 20.00 -24.41 3.19
C SER A 345 18.65 -25.04 2.81
N LYS A 346 18.07 -24.67 1.66
CA LYS A 346 16.85 -25.31 1.11
C LYS A 346 17.13 -26.67 0.48
N LYS A 347 18.36 -27.18 0.52
CA LYS A 347 18.77 -28.48 -0.03
C LYS A 347 19.04 -29.43 1.13
N ASP A 348 18.53 -30.66 1.03
CA ASP A 348 18.56 -31.63 2.14
C ASP A 348 19.87 -32.41 2.32
N ALA A 349 20.89 -32.18 1.48
CA ALA A 349 22.11 -32.97 1.55
C ALA A 349 23.06 -32.51 2.67
N GLU A 350 23.63 -33.46 3.42
CA GLU A 350 24.48 -33.19 4.59
C GLU A 350 25.73 -32.34 4.28
N TYR A 351 26.38 -32.58 3.13
CA TYR A 351 27.54 -31.79 2.72
C TYR A 351 27.21 -30.30 2.46
N PHE A 352 25.95 -29.98 2.14
CA PHE A 352 25.51 -28.58 2.06
C PHE A 352 25.39 -27.94 3.45
N LYS A 353 25.05 -28.70 4.49
CA LYS A 353 25.04 -28.18 5.87
C LYS A 353 26.45 -27.78 6.28
N SER A 354 27.45 -28.62 6.01
CA SER A 354 28.87 -28.31 6.25
C SER A 354 29.36 -27.12 5.42
N PHE A 355 28.89 -26.99 4.17
CA PHE A 355 29.22 -25.83 3.33
C PHE A 355 28.67 -24.52 3.91
N VAL A 356 27.39 -24.51 4.29
CA VAL A 356 26.70 -23.34 4.84
C VAL A 356 27.26 -22.92 6.22
N SER A 357 27.79 -23.88 6.99
CA SER A 357 28.43 -23.59 8.29
C SER A 357 29.84 -23.02 8.18
N ALA A 358 30.46 -23.06 6.99
CA ALA A 358 31.82 -22.54 6.81
C ALA A 358 31.90 -21.02 7.05
N ASP A 359 32.97 -20.57 7.71
CA ASP A 359 33.21 -19.14 7.89
C ASP A 359 34.11 -18.56 6.79
N VAL A 360 33.50 -17.86 5.83
CA VAL A 360 34.18 -17.11 4.77
C VAL A 360 34.31 -15.60 5.08
N VAL A 361 33.63 -15.13 6.13
CA VAL A 361 33.59 -13.71 6.51
C VAL A 361 34.80 -13.39 7.36
N GLY A 362 35.10 -14.22 8.36
CA GLY A 362 36.19 -14.01 9.30
C GLY A 362 35.84 -13.10 10.48
N PRO A 363 36.83 -12.77 11.32
CA PRO A 363 36.61 -12.01 12.55
C PRO A 363 36.27 -10.54 12.26
N SER A 364 35.39 -9.97 13.09
CA SER A 364 35.01 -8.54 13.05
C SER A 364 36.16 -7.60 13.39
N GLU A 365 37.06 -8.00 14.30
CA GLU A 365 38.29 -7.28 14.62
C GLU A 365 39.53 -8.05 14.15
N GLU A 366 40.20 -7.52 13.13
CA GLU A 366 41.33 -8.22 12.50
C GLU A 366 42.57 -8.35 13.40
N SER A 367 42.76 -7.43 14.35
CA SER A 367 43.92 -7.37 15.24
C SER A 367 43.92 -8.45 16.32
N SER A 368 42.76 -9.00 16.66
CA SER A 368 42.60 -9.96 17.76
C SER A 368 42.86 -11.40 17.33
N ASN A 369 42.66 -11.75 16.04
CA ASN A 369 42.83 -13.12 15.56
C ASN A 369 43.33 -13.22 14.11
N PHE A 370 44.62 -12.97 13.91
CA PHE A 370 45.28 -13.08 12.60
C PHE A 370 45.16 -14.48 11.98
N SER A 371 45.16 -15.56 12.78
CA SER A 371 45.07 -16.92 12.25
C SER A 371 43.73 -17.17 11.57
N GLU A 372 42.63 -16.73 12.20
CA GLU A 372 41.30 -16.91 11.63
C GLU A 372 41.08 -16.01 10.42
N LYS A 373 41.61 -14.78 10.43
CA LYS A 373 41.65 -13.92 9.24
C LYS A 373 42.29 -14.62 8.03
N TYR A 374 43.43 -15.29 8.21
CA TYR A 374 44.08 -16.01 7.10
C TYR A 374 43.33 -17.28 6.67
N ARG A 375 42.55 -17.91 7.56
CA ARG A 375 41.67 -19.04 7.21
C ARG A 375 40.46 -18.56 6.43
N SER A 376 39.75 -17.54 6.90
CA SER A 376 38.59 -16.98 6.22
C SER A 376 38.94 -16.43 4.83
N ALA A 377 40.08 -15.75 4.67
CA ALA A 377 40.56 -15.29 3.36
C ALA A 377 40.78 -16.45 2.36
N ARG A 378 41.32 -17.59 2.83
CA ARG A 378 41.49 -18.80 1.99
C ARG A 378 40.15 -19.43 1.61
N ARG A 379 39.24 -19.56 2.58
CA ARG A 379 37.87 -20.07 2.36
C ARG A 379 37.11 -19.17 1.39
N ARG A 380 37.26 -17.85 1.51
CA ARG A 380 36.68 -16.86 0.61
C ARG A 380 37.23 -16.94 -0.81
N ALA A 381 38.54 -17.11 -0.97
CA ALA A 381 39.13 -17.35 -2.29
C ALA A 381 38.61 -18.65 -2.92
N ALA A 382 38.41 -19.72 -2.14
CA ALA A 382 37.79 -20.95 -2.62
C ALA A 382 36.31 -20.74 -3.02
N LEU A 383 35.58 -19.91 -2.27
CA LEU A 383 34.23 -19.50 -2.64
C LEU A 383 34.22 -18.73 -3.96
N TYR A 384 35.14 -17.78 -4.18
CA TYR A 384 35.27 -17.05 -5.45
C TYR A 384 35.57 -17.99 -6.63
N ALA A 385 36.45 -18.98 -6.45
CA ALA A 385 36.65 -20.03 -7.46
C ALA A 385 35.37 -20.80 -7.76
N THR A 386 34.60 -21.15 -6.72
CA THR A 386 33.30 -21.84 -6.83
C THR A 386 32.26 -21.01 -7.58
N LEU A 387 32.20 -19.71 -7.31
CA LEU A 387 31.32 -18.78 -8.02
C LEU A 387 31.72 -18.63 -9.49
N LYS A 388 33.02 -18.50 -9.79
CA LYS A 388 33.51 -18.46 -11.17
C LYS A 388 33.12 -19.73 -11.95
N LYS A 389 33.33 -20.91 -11.35
CA LYS A 389 32.96 -22.21 -11.94
C LYS A 389 31.44 -22.37 -12.11
N ALA A 390 30.65 -21.73 -11.24
CA ALA A 390 29.20 -21.59 -11.38
C ALA A 390 28.76 -20.58 -12.46
N GLY A 391 29.70 -19.95 -13.17
CA GLY A 391 29.43 -19.06 -14.30
C GLY A 391 29.06 -17.63 -13.90
N PHE A 392 29.51 -17.17 -12.73
CA PHE A 392 29.45 -15.75 -12.36
C PHE A 392 30.53 -14.97 -13.14
N LYS A 393 30.16 -13.81 -13.69
CA LYS A 393 31.09 -12.95 -14.44
C LYS A 393 32.10 -12.31 -13.49
N VAL A 394 33.38 -12.63 -13.62
CA VAL A 394 34.41 -12.05 -12.75
C VAL A 394 34.74 -10.61 -13.17
N PRO A 395 34.87 -9.65 -12.23
CA PRO A 395 35.32 -8.30 -12.55
C PRO A 395 36.70 -8.27 -13.24
N ASN A 396 36.90 -7.37 -14.21
CA ASN A 396 38.14 -7.29 -15.00
C ASN A 396 39.42 -7.15 -14.15
N ASN A 397 39.32 -6.43 -13.03
CA ASN A 397 40.44 -6.16 -12.12
C ASN A 397 40.39 -7.02 -10.84
N PHE A 398 39.66 -8.14 -10.86
CA PHE A 398 39.55 -9.01 -9.70
C PHE A 398 40.91 -9.57 -9.28
N LYS A 399 41.25 -9.35 -8.02
CA LYS A 399 42.41 -9.93 -7.36
C LYS A 399 42.04 -10.26 -5.92
N THR A 400 42.44 -11.42 -5.44
CA THR A 400 42.35 -11.80 -4.04
C THR A 400 43.70 -12.29 -3.55
N VAL A 401 44.04 -12.03 -2.30
CA VAL A 401 45.34 -12.37 -1.72
C VAL A 401 45.13 -13.39 -0.61
N ILE A 402 45.86 -14.50 -0.67
CA ILE A 402 45.84 -15.51 0.38
C ILE A 402 47.25 -15.79 0.90
N LYS A 403 47.34 -16.15 2.19
CA LYS A 403 48.59 -16.62 2.78
C LYS A 403 48.78 -18.12 2.60
N ILE A 404 49.97 -18.51 2.16
CA ILE A 404 50.35 -19.91 1.95
C ILE A 404 51.84 -20.12 2.28
N SER A 405 52.15 -21.17 3.03
CA SER A 405 53.54 -21.51 3.34
C SER A 405 54.25 -22.06 2.10
N LYS A 406 55.55 -21.75 1.97
CA LYS A 406 56.39 -22.19 0.83
C LYS A 406 56.27 -23.69 0.53
N LYS A 407 56.33 -24.53 1.57
CA LYS A 407 56.19 -26.00 1.46
C LYS A 407 54.88 -26.46 0.81
N VAL A 408 53.77 -25.79 1.13
CA VAL A 408 52.45 -26.10 0.55
C VAL A 408 52.39 -25.65 -0.91
N LEU A 409 52.99 -24.48 -1.21
CA LEU A 409 53.02 -23.97 -2.57
C LEU A 409 53.91 -24.81 -3.50
N GLU A 410 55.06 -25.27 -3.02
CA GLU A 410 55.95 -26.19 -3.75
C GLU A 410 55.18 -27.45 -4.16
N LYS A 411 54.39 -28.05 -3.26
CA LYS A 411 53.54 -29.21 -3.57
C LYS A 411 52.44 -28.93 -4.59
N ILE A 412 51.89 -27.71 -4.60
CA ILE A 412 50.92 -27.29 -5.61
C ILE A 412 51.62 -27.12 -6.97
N ASN A 413 52.80 -26.47 -6.99
CA ASN A 413 53.56 -26.22 -8.21
C ASN A 413 54.14 -27.50 -8.83
N GLU A 414 54.48 -28.54 -8.05
CA GLU A 414 54.95 -29.84 -8.54
C GLU A 414 53.99 -30.52 -9.53
N ILE A 415 52.68 -30.20 -9.47
CA ILE A 415 51.64 -30.80 -10.32
C ILE A 415 51.28 -29.88 -11.50
N LEU A 416 51.71 -28.62 -11.48
CA LEU A 416 51.42 -27.71 -12.57
C LEU A 416 52.35 -28.01 -13.73
N GLU A 417 51.77 -28.45 -14.84
CA GLU A 417 52.44 -28.48 -16.14
C GLU A 417 52.55 -27.01 -16.63
N ASP A 418 53.76 -26.55 -17.00
CA ASP A 418 54.19 -25.23 -17.53
C ASP A 418 54.53 -24.06 -16.57
N ASP A 419 54.94 -22.92 -17.16
CA ASP A 419 55.22 -21.55 -16.64
C ASP A 419 54.10 -20.92 -15.76
N SER A 420 53.13 -21.72 -15.34
CA SER A 420 52.00 -21.34 -14.49
C SER A 420 52.33 -21.33 -12.99
N GLU A 421 53.61 -21.40 -12.63
CA GLU A 421 54.03 -21.45 -11.22
C GLU A 421 53.49 -20.25 -10.43
N PHE A 422 52.86 -20.55 -9.30
CA PHE A 422 52.47 -19.53 -8.36
C PHE A 422 53.72 -19.07 -7.58
N LYS A 423 53.92 -17.75 -7.50
CA LYS A 423 55.05 -17.15 -6.79
C LYS A 423 54.60 -16.44 -5.52
N ILE A 424 55.32 -16.70 -4.43
CA ILE A 424 55.14 -15.98 -3.16
C ILE A 424 55.77 -14.60 -3.28
N TRP A 425 55.11 -13.61 -2.70
CA TRP A 425 55.69 -12.30 -2.40
C TRP A 425 55.46 -11.93 -0.93
N GLY A 426 56.33 -11.07 -0.39
CA GLY A 426 56.26 -10.63 1.00
C GLY A 426 56.31 -11.78 2.03
N LYS A 427 55.54 -11.66 3.11
CA LYS A 427 55.46 -12.65 4.20
C LYS A 427 54.49 -13.79 3.87
N SER A 428 54.75 -14.53 2.79
CA SER A 428 53.98 -15.72 2.38
C SER A 428 52.64 -15.45 1.69
N ASN A 429 52.52 -14.37 0.93
CA ASN A 429 51.32 -14.05 0.16
C ASN A 429 51.40 -14.58 -1.27
N ILE A 430 50.27 -15.03 -1.81
CA ILE A 430 50.08 -15.22 -3.25
C ILE A 430 48.87 -14.41 -3.71
N THR A 431 48.89 -13.96 -4.97
CA THR A 431 47.77 -13.24 -5.58
C THR A 431 47.07 -14.17 -6.56
N LEU A 432 45.77 -14.37 -6.34
CA LEU A 432 44.90 -15.08 -7.25
C LEU A 432 44.04 -14.08 -8.02
N ASP A 433 43.89 -14.28 -9.31
CA ASP A 433 43.12 -13.44 -10.22
C ASP A 433 42.14 -14.28 -11.05
N ASN A 434 41.41 -13.62 -11.95
CA ASN A 434 40.45 -14.31 -12.81
C ASN A 434 41.10 -15.43 -13.64
N LYS A 435 42.36 -15.31 -14.04
CA LYS A 435 43.01 -16.29 -14.94
C LYS A 435 43.46 -17.55 -14.18
N ASN A 436 43.93 -17.39 -12.95
CA ASN A 436 44.62 -18.47 -12.23
C ASN A 436 43.84 -19.10 -11.06
N ILE A 437 42.78 -18.47 -10.55
CA ILE A 437 42.09 -18.90 -9.33
C ILE A 437 41.48 -20.31 -9.44
N GLU A 438 40.88 -20.66 -10.58
CA GLU A 438 40.32 -22.00 -10.81
C GLU A 438 41.41 -23.07 -10.91
N LYS A 439 42.49 -22.80 -11.68
CA LYS A 439 43.63 -23.71 -11.80
C LYS A 439 44.20 -24.01 -10.41
N PHE A 440 44.39 -22.98 -9.58
CA PHE A 440 44.86 -23.13 -8.21
C PHE A 440 43.96 -24.07 -7.38
N PHE A 441 42.65 -23.80 -7.32
CA PHE A 441 41.74 -24.60 -6.50
C PHE A 441 41.40 -25.98 -7.08
N ASP A 442 41.50 -26.17 -8.40
CA ASP A 442 41.43 -27.50 -9.01
C ASP A 442 42.61 -28.37 -8.56
N THR A 443 43.84 -27.84 -8.60
CA THR A 443 45.04 -28.55 -8.10
C THR A 443 44.93 -28.85 -6.60
N VAL A 444 44.49 -27.89 -5.79
CA VAL A 444 44.28 -28.09 -4.35
C VAL A 444 43.24 -29.18 -4.09
N ALA A 445 42.12 -29.19 -4.82
CA ALA A 445 41.08 -30.20 -4.66
C ALA A 445 41.56 -31.60 -5.06
N ASP A 446 42.36 -31.72 -6.14
CA ASP A 446 42.90 -33.00 -6.60
C ASP A 446 43.95 -33.56 -5.63
N LEU A 447 44.85 -32.71 -5.12
CA LEU A 447 45.81 -33.08 -4.08
C LEU A 447 45.11 -33.59 -2.82
N ASN A 448 44.10 -32.87 -2.35
CA ASN A 448 43.34 -33.26 -1.16
C ASN A 448 42.58 -34.58 -1.36
N LYS A 449 42.10 -34.85 -2.58
CA LYS A 449 41.43 -36.10 -2.92
C LYS A 449 42.41 -37.28 -3.04
N ALA A 450 43.62 -37.03 -3.55
CA ALA A 450 44.66 -38.03 -3.68
C ALA A 450 45.19 -38.47 -2.30
N ASP A 451 45.57 -37.52 -1.45
CA ASP A 451 45.89 -37.75 -0.04
C ASP A 451 45.70 -36.46 0.78
N PRO A 452 44.74 -36.44 1.73
CA PRO A 452 44.49 -35.29 2.62
C PRO A 452 45.71 -34.84 3.44
N ASN A 453 46.75 -35.68 3.57
CA ASN A 453 47.97 -35.37 4.31
C ASN A 453 49.05 -34.65 3.50
N LEU A 454 48.90 -34.50 2.18
CA LEU A 454 49.91 -33.89 1.30
C LEU A 454 50.09 -32.40 1.58
N LEU A 455 49.01 -31.70 1.89
CA LEU A 455 48.99 -30.25 2.09
C LEU A 455 49.11 -29.90 3.58
N LYS A 456 50.24 -30.22 4.21
CA LYS A 456 50.54 -29.84 5.61
C LYS A 456 51.35 -28.56 5.69
N SER A 457 50.95 -27.67 6.60
CA SER A 457 51.70 -26.47 6.98
C SER A 457 53.03 -26.81 7.65
N SER A 458 53.89 -25.80 7.84
CA SER A 458 55.17 -25.94 8.57
C SER A 458 55.01 -26.44 10.01
N THR A 459 53.82 -26.29 10.62
CA THR A 459 53.52 -26.78 11.97
C THR A 459 52.88 -28.18 11.96
N GLY A 460 52.90 -28.90 10.83
CA GLY A 460 52.35 -30.26 10.69
C GLY A 460 50.82 -30.35 10.61
N LYS A 461 50.10 -29.24 10.84
CA LYS A 461 48.64 -29.16 10.71
C LYS A 461 48.22 -29.09 9.25
N SER A 462 47.10 -29.72 8.91
CA SER A 462 46.50 -29.61 7.57
C SER A 462 46.30 -28.14 7.19
N TRP A 463 46.73 -27.77 5.99
CA TRP A 463 46.47 -26.45 5.42
C TRP A 463 45.00 -26.30 5.04
N ILE A 464 44.35 -27.41 4.66
CA ILE A 464 42.91 -27.49 4.42
C ILE A 464 42.20 -27.78 5.74
N ASP A 465 41.53 -26.77 6.28
CA ASP A 465 40.65 -26.96 7.45
C ASP A 465 39.29 -27.53 7.04
N THR A 466 38.47 -27.86 8.05
CA THR A 466 37.15 -28.48 7.86
C THR A 466 36.25 -27.66 6.93
N ASP A 467 36.27 -26.35 7.10
CA ASP A 467 35.43 -25.41 6.36
C ASP A 467 35.90 -25.23 4.92
N LEU A 468 37.22 -25.12 4.69
CA LEU A 468 37.78 -25.10 3.34
C LEU A 468 37.47 -26.42 2.61
N ASN A 469 37.58 -27.56 3.29
CA ASN A 469 37.20 -28.85 2.73
C ASN A 469 35.70 -28.90 2.35
N ALA A 470 34.83 -28.32 3.18
CA ALA A 470 33.41 -28.23 2.88
C ALA A 470 33.12 -27.41 1.61
N ILE A 471 33.85 -26.30 1.40
CA ILE A 471 33.78 -25.51 0.17
C ILE A 471 34.30 -26.29 -1.04
N LEU A 472 35.43 -26.99 -0.90
CA LEU A 472 36.01 -27.81 -1.97
C LEU A 472 35.07 -28.95 -2.41
N ASN A 473 34.32 -29.55 -1.47
CA ASN A 473 33.31 -30.56 -1.76
C ASN A 473 32.16 -30.04 -2.64
N VAL A 474 31.83 -28.75 -2.57
CA VAL A 474 30.88 -28.10 -3.47
C VAL A 474 31.57 -27.68 -4.77
N TYR A 475 32.78 -27.13 -4.69
CA TYR A 475 33.60 -26.71 -5.84
C TYR A 475 33.84 -27.85 -6.85
N LYS A 476 34.19 -29.04 -6.37
CA LYS A 476 34.52 -30.21 -7.19
C LYS A 476 33.78 -31.46 -6.68
N ALA A 477 32.46 -31.37 -6.70
CA ALA A 477 31.61 -32.46 -6.25
C ALA A 477 31.81 -33.76 -7.07
N PRO A 478 31.82 -34.94 -6.43
CA PRO A 478 31.83 -36.23 -7.12
C PRO A 478 30.66 -36.40 -8.10
N LYS A 479 30.83 -37.28 -9.10
CA LYS A 479 29.75 -37.67 -10.02
C LYS A 479 28.51 -38.11 -9.23
N GLY A 480 27.34 -37.59 -9.62
CA GLY A 480 26.06 -37.87 -8.94
C GLY A 480 25.69 -36.92 -7.80
N ARG A 481 26.58 -36.00 -7.37
CA ARG A 481 26.27 -34.94 -6.39
C ARG A 481 26.09 -33.59 -7.07
N THR A 482 25.20 -32.77 -6.54
CA THR A 482 25.04 -31.37 -6.98
C THR A 482 26.17 -30.53 -6.39
N GLY A 483 27.17 -30.17 -7.20
CA GLY A 483 28.25 -29.27 -6.79
C GLY A 483 27.91 -27.78 -6.96
N PHE A 484 28.88 -27.01 -7.43
CA PHE A 484 28.80 -25.57 -7.72
C PHE A 484 27.58 -25.13 -8.54
N ASN A 485 26.97 -26.04 -9.31
CA ASN A 485 25.74 -25.81 -10.06
C ASN A 485 24.58 -25.29 -9.20
N VAL A 486 24.55 -25.62 -7.89
CA VAL A 486 23.54 -25.11 -6.95
C VAL A 486 23.54 -23.57 -6.86
N LEU A 487 24.67 -22.92 -7.14
CA LEU A 487 24.83 -21.47 -7.04
C LEU A 487 24.40 -20.73 -8.33
N ARG A 488 24.18 -21.43 -9.44
CA ARG A 488 23.89 -20.81 -10.77
C ARG A 488 22.65 -19.92 -10.77
N SER A 489 21.65 -20.24 -9.95
CA SER A 489 20.42 -19.47 -9.74
C SER A 489 20.68 -18.08 -9.16
N LEU A 490 21.75 -17.93 -8.36
CA LEU A 490 22.10 -16.70 -7.69
C LEU A 490 22.79 -15.68 -8.60
N ARG A 491 23.12 -16.06 -9.84
CA ARG A 491 23.75 -15.16 -10.82
C ARG A 491 22.93 -13.90 -11.12
N VAL A 492 21.61 -13.98 -11.00
CA VAL A 492 20.71 -12.83 -11.24
C VAL A 492 20.93 -11.70 -10.22
N PHE A 493 21.52 -12.02 -9.07
CA PHE A 493 21.87 -11.09 -7.99
C PHE A 493 23.30 -10.59 -8.08
N HIS A 494 24.02 -10.94 -9.15
CA HIS A 494 25.41 -10.56 -9.34
C HIS A 494 25.61 -9.57 -10.50
N THR A 495 26.43 -8.54 -10.27
CA THR A 495 27.02 -7.71 -11.32
C THR A 495 28.52 -7.50 -11.07
N PRO A 496 29.39 -7.57 -12.11
CA PRO A 496 30.82 -7.31 -11.97
C PRO A 496 31.18 -5.82 -11.90
N PHE A 497 30.21 -4.93 -12.11
CA PHE A 497 30.44 -3.50 -12.34
C PHE A 497 30.30 -2.63 -11.08
N THR A 498 29.54 -3.07 -10.09
CA THR A 498 29.35 -2.30 -8.85
C THR A 498 30.40 -2.64 -7.80
N LYS A 499 30.76 -1.66 -6.98
CA LYS A 499 31.41 -1.89 -5.69
C LYS A 499 30.52 -1.53 -4.51
N GLU A 500 29.45 -0.80 -4.79
CA GLU A 500 28.53 -0.28 -3.79
C GLU A 500 27.40 -1.26 -3.53
N ASP A 501 26.94 -1.24 -2.27
CA ASP A 501 25.75 -1.95 -1.84
C ASP A 501 24.51 -1.16 -2.29
N TYR A 502 23.69 -1.77 -3.16
CA TYR A 502 22.47 -1.15 -3.66
C TYR A 502 21.50 -0.78 -2.53
N VAL A 503 21.56 -1.44 -1.37
CA VAL A 503 20.74 -1.10 -0.20
C VAL A 503 21.09 0.30 0.30
N LYS A 504 22.38 0.64 0.38
CA LYS A 504 22.81 1.99 0.78
C LYS A 504 22.34 3.03 -0.22
N ASN A 505 22.40 2.72 -1.51
CA ASN A 505 21.96 3.63 -2.57
C ASN A 505 20.45 3.89 -2.49
N ILE A 506 19.64 2.83 -2.32
CA ILE A 506 18.19 2.97 -2.09
C ILE A 506 17.90 3.81 -0.84
N LEU A 507 18.58 3.54 0.28
CA LEU A 507 18.36 4.29 1.52
C LEU A 507 18.74 5.77 1.41
N ASN A 508 19.79 6.10 0.65
CA ASN A 508 20.16 7.49 0.41
C ASN A 508 19.11 8.19 -0.46
N GLU A 509 18.62 7.54 -1.53
CA GLU A 509 17.54 8.09 -2.35
C GLU A 509 16.26 8.32 -1.55
N LEU A 510 15.88 7.39 -0.68
CA LEU A 510 14.71 7.56 0.21
C LEU A 510 14.87 8.71 1.20
N LYS A 511 16.09 9.04 1.62
CA LYS A 511 16.35 10.20 2.48
C LYS A 511 16.31 11.51 1.71
N ASP A 512 16.66 11.48 0.43
CA ASP A 512 16.64 12.65 -0.44
C ASP A 512 15.23 13.05 -0.90
N GLY A 513 14.28 12.10 -0.83
CA GLY A 513 12.85 12.31 -1.11
C GLY A 513 12.46 11.67 -2.42
#